data_AF-A0A5K0WJL0-F1
#
_entry.id   AF-A0A5K0WJL0-F1
#
_cell.length_a   1.000
_cell.length_b   1.000
_cell.length_c   1.000
_cell.angle_alpha   90.00
_cell.angle_beta   90.00
_cell.angle_gamma   90.00
#
_symmetry.space_group_name_H-M   'P 1'
#
loop_
_entity.id
_entity.type
_entity.pdbx_description
1 polymer ?
#
loop_
_entity_poly.entity_id
_entity_poly.type
_entity_poly.pdbx_seq_one_letter_code
_entity_poly.pdbx_strand_id
1 'polypeptide(L)'
;FEDVEYKIKVGSAESGGSCLPEKPTILRSTPAEKTIIEGITGVVRPGEMLAMLGPSGSGKTTLLTALAGRQQGKASGSITYNGQPFSASVKRMTGFVSQDDVMYPHLTVMETLVFSALLRLPNTLSKEQRMEQAEHVMQELGLSKCRNSIIGGALVRGVSGGERKRVSIGQEMLINPSLLLLDEPTSGMDSTTALRIVATLQGLARGGRTVVTTIHQPSSRLFHMFDRILLLSEGKCIYGGKASEAMGYFSSLGFAPSVAMNPADFLLDLANGNRTNLPALPSVGFVCPSSHRIIVLGILEFAGGVPELKTGSLLEPPDHNSCSAIKQSLVLSYNTNLAPAMKAELLYNDYCWDQHNSSTAPTKQEKSVPHFPSSRH
;
A
#
# COMPACT_ATOMS: atom_id res chain seq x y z
N PHE A 1 -0.38 -0.08 9.74
CA PHE A 1 0.84 -0.77 10.18
C PHE A 1 1.89 0.28 10.44
N GLU A 2 2.67 0.11 11.50
CA GLU A 2 3.56 1.12 12.05
C GLU A 2 4.93 0.50 12.35
N ASP A 3 5.98 1.18 11.90
CA ASP A 3 7.38 0.84 12.15
C ASP A 3 7.71 -0.65 11.88
N VAL A 4 7.14 -1.20 10.80
CA VAL A 4 7.32 -2.62 10.48
C VAL A 4 8.76 -2.84 10.06
N GLU A 5 9.41 -3.77 10.75
CA GLU A 5 10.79 -4.17 10.51
C GLU A 5 10.87 -5.69 10.37
N TYR A 6 11.74 -6.15 9.49
CA TYR A 6 11.94 -7.58 9.30
C TYR A 6 13.41 -7.91 9.07
N LYS A 7 13.92 -8.84 9.89
CA LYS A 7 15.31 -9.29 9.88
C LYS A 7 15.36 -10.80 9.65
N ILE A 8 16.23 -11.24 8.76
CA ILE A 8 16.53 -12.66 8.56
C ILE A 8 17.88 -13.00 9.16
N LYS A 9 17.99 -14.18 9.78
CA LYS A 9 19.28 -14.74 10.16
C LYS A 9 19.90 -15.37 8.93
N VAL A 10 21.02 -14.82 8.47
CA VAL A 10 21.81 -15.43 7.41
C VAL A 10 22.67 -16.51 8.07
N GLY A 11 22.29 -17.77 7.89
CA GLY A 11 23.18 -18.89 8.19
C GLY A 11 24.38 -18.80 7.25
N SER A 12 25.60 -18.93 7.79
CA SER A 12 26.81 -19.06 6.99
C SER A 12 26.63 -20.22 6.01
N ALA A 13 26.58 -19.91 4.71
CA ALA A 13 26.56 -20.92 3.67
C ALA A 13 27.90 -21.66 3.70
N GLU A 14 27.88 -22.94 4.07
CA GLU A 14 28.99 -23.85 3.81
C GLU A 14 29.07 -24.07 2.30
N SER A 15 29.97 -23.33 1.64
CA SER A 15 30.43 -23.64 0.29
C SER A 15 31.24 -24.94 0.35
N GLY A 16 30.77 -25.97 -0.35
CA GLY A 16 31.42 -27.28 -0.37
C GLY A 16 32.83 -27.28 -0.98
N GLY A 17 33.65 -28.21 -0.49
CA GLY A 17 34.74 -28.83 -1.26
C GLY A 17 36.17 -28.49 -0.82
N SER A 18 36.66 -29.11 0.24
CA SER A 18 37.99 -29.78 0.24
C SER A 18 38.17 -30.61 1.51
N CYS A 19 38.59 -31.87 1.33
CA CYS A 19 38.88 -32.81 2.41
C CYS A 19 40.31 -32.59 2.92
N LEU A 20 40.47 -31.91 4.05
CA LEU A 20 41.65 -32.04 4.94
C LEU A 20 41.21 -31.89 6.41
N PRO A 21 41.75 -32.70 7.35
CA PRO A 21 41.37 -32.62 8.74
C PRO A 21 42.28 -31.64 9.49
N GLU A 22 41.82 -30.40 9.69
CA GLU A 22 42.41 -29.51 10.70
C GLU A 22 41.40 -29.17 11.81
N LYS A 23 41.92 -29.12 13.04
CA LYS A 23 41.17 -29.08 14.31
C LYS A 23 40.16 -27.92 14.37
N PRO A 24 38.98 -28.11 14.98
CA PRO A 24 37.97 -27.07 15.06
C PRO A 24 38.38 -26.02 16.10
N THR A 25 38.80 -24.85 15.63
CA THR A 25 38.83 -23.64 16.44
C THR A 25 37.41 -23.07 16.43
N ILE A 26 36.69 -23.19 17.56
CA ILE A 26 35.31 -22.71 17.70
C ILE A 26 35.33 -21.17 17.76
N LEU A 27 35.38 -20.52 16.60
CA LEU A 27 34.98 -19.13 16.46
C LEU A 27 33.45 -19.12 16.34
N ARG A 28 32.77 -18.78 17.44
CA ARG A 28 31.33 -18.49 17.44
C ARG A 28 31.10 -17.25 16.58
N SER A 29 30.88 -17.43 15.29
CA SER A 29 30.31 -16.38 14.45
C SER A 29 28.89 -16.13 14.94
N THR A 30 28.63 -14.92 15.46
CA THR A 30 27.26 -14.47 15.66
C THR A 30 26.54 -14.54 14.31
N PRO A 31 25.37 -15.19 14.21
CA PRO A 31 24.66 -15.28 12.94
C PRO A 31 24.40 -13.86 12.42
N ALA A 32 24.91 -13.56 11.24
CA ALA A 32 24.74 -12.24 10.64
C ALA A 32 23.25 -12.03 10.37
N GLU A 33 22.65 -11.02 11.01
CA GLU A 33 21.27 -10.65 10.74
C GLU A 33 21.23 -9.65 9.59
N LYS A 34 20.47 -9.97 8.54
CA LYS A 34 20.22 -9.07 7.41
C LYS A 34 18.84 -8.46 7.58
N THR A 35 18.78 -7.14 7.69
CA THR A 35 17.52 -6.39 7.65
C THR A 35 17.01 -6.35 6.21
N ILE A 36 15.74 -6.70 6.02
CA ILE A 36 15.06 -6.70 4.72
C ILE A 36 14.04 -5.56 4.65
N ILE A 37 13.45 -5.21 5.79
CA ILE A 37 12.47 -4.13 5.93
C ILE A 37 12.86 -3.26 7.11
N GLU A 38 12.89 -1.94 6.89
CA GLU A 38 13.32 -0.92 7.85
C GLU A 38 12.20 0.11 8.10
N GLY A 39 11.50 -0.05 9.23
CA GLY A 39 10.60 0.95 9.81
C GLY A 39 9.45 1.42 8.91
N ILE A 40 8.86 0.53 8.11
CA ILE A 40 7.82 0.92 7.16
C ILE A 40 6.49 1.18 7.89
N THR A 41 5.92 2.36 7.66
CA THR A 41 4.61 2.77 8.18
C THR A 41 3.63 3.07 7.04
N GLY A 42 2.38 2.68 7.21
CA GLY A 42 1.34 2.92 6.23
C GLY A 42 -0.06 2.54 6.71
N VAL A 43 -1.06 3.09 6.02
CA VAL A 43 -2.48 2.86 6.30
C VAL A 43 -3.25 2.69 5.00
N VAL A 44 -4.19 1.75 4.99
CA VAL A 44 -5.14 1.52 3.90
C VAL A 44 -6.52 1.38 4.53
N ARG A 45 -7.50 2.09 3.97
CA ARG A 45 -8.88 2.10 4.48
C ARG A 45 -9.78 1.19 3.64
N PRO A 46 -10.90 0.71 4.20
CA PRO A 46 -11.94 0.05 3.40
C PRO A 46 -12.37 0.93 2.23
N GLY A 47 -12.49 0.34 1.04
CA GLY A 47 -12.78 1.10 -0.18
C GLY A 47 -11.53 1.51 -0.97
N GLU A 48 -10.34 1.50 -0.34
CA GLU A 48 -9.09 1.93 -0.99
C GLU A 48 -8.30 0.73 -1.55
N MET A 49 -7.62 0.99 -2.67
CA MET A 49 -6.63 0.10 -3.27
C MET A 49 -5.22 0.72 -3.14
N LEU A 50 -4.34 0.03 -2.40
CA LEU A 50 -2.92 0.38 -2.24
C LEU A 50 -2.06 -0.42 -3.22
N ALA A 51 -1.23 0.26 -4.01
CA ALA A 51 -0.15 -0.37 -4.77
C ALA A 51 1.21 -0.18 -4.10
N MET A 52 1.92 -1.28 -3.84
CA MET A 52 3.33 -1.27 -3.46
C MET A 52 4.20 -1.29 -4.72
N LEU A 53 5.00 -0.25 -4.90
CA LEU A 53 5.91 -0.07 -6.03
C LEU A 53 7.35 -0.10 -5.52
N GLY A 54 8.27 -0.49 -6.38
CA GLY A 54 9.69 -0.49 -6.05
C GLY A 54 10.48 -1.49 -6.88
N PRO A 55 11.81 -1.36 -6.96
CA PRO A 55 12.67 -2.28 -7.69
C PRO A 55 12.57 -3.73 -7.19
N SER A 56 13.07 -4.69 -7.96
CA SER A 56 13.24 -6.07 -7.47
C SER A 56 14.11 -6.08 -6.21
N GLY A 57 13.72 -6.86 -5.20
CA GLY A 57 14.47 -6.93 -3.93
C GLY A 57 14.22 -5.77 -2.95
N SER A 58 13.37 -4.81 -3.26
CA SER A 58 13.00 -3.69 -2.35
C SER A 58 12.19 -4.08 -1.11
N GLY A 59 11.77 -5.36 -0.99
CA GLY A 59 11.01 -5.85 0.16
C GLY A 59 9.49 -5.86 -0.01
N LYS A 60 8.95 -5.55 -1.21
CA LYS A 60 7.50 -5.57 -1.51
C LYS A 60 6.78 -6.86 -1.08
N THR A 61 7.22 -8.00 -1.63
CA THR A 61 6.64 -9.31 -1.32
C THR A 61 6.79 -9.64 0.17
N THR A 62 7.95 -9.34 0.76
CA THR A 62 8.20 -9.57 2.19
C THR A 62 7.29 -8.73 3.09
N LEU A 63 7.02 -7.49 2.73
CA LEU A 63 6.08 -6.64 3.45
C LEU A 63 4.65 -7.17 3.29
N LEU A 64 4.27 -7.55 2.07
CA LEU A 64 2.95 -8.12 1.79
C LEU A 64 2.70 -9.42 2.57
N THR A 65 3.69 -10.32 2.65
CA THR A 65 3.60 -11.57 3.42
C THR A 65 3.60 -11.32 4.92
N ALA A 66 4.28 -10.28 5.41
CA ALA A 66 4.19 -9.83 6.79
C ALA A 66 2.78 -9.30 7.12
N LEU A 67 2.19 -8.48 6.25
CA LEU A 67 0.79 -8.01 6.37
C LEU A 67 -0.24 -9.15 6.28
N ALA A 68 0.12 -10.30 5.69
CA ALA A 68 -0.73 -11.49 5.67
C ALA A 68 -0.58 -12.37 6.94
N GLY A 69 0.39 -12.06 7.82
CA GLY A 69 0.80 -12.95 8.91
C GLY A 69 1.24 -14.34 8.42
N ARG A 70 1.89 -14.35 7.25
CA ARG A 70 2.50 -15.54 6.62
C ARG A 70 4.02 -15.55 6.72
N GLN A 71 4.64 -14.46 7.16
CA GLN A 71 6.08 -14.36 7.29
C GLN A 71 6.63 -15.31 8.36
N GLN A 72 7.72 -16.01 8.04
CA GLN A 72 8.46 -16.82 9.00
C GLN A 72 9.43 -15.91 9.78
N GLY A 73 9.48 -16.02 11.10
CA GLY A 73 10.34 -15.18 11.95
C GLY A 73 9.60 -14.04 12.67
N LYS A 74 10.33 -13.31 13.51
CA LYS A 74 9.77 -12.16 14.26
C LYS A 74 9.94 -10.89 13.44
N ALA A 75 8.82 -10.33 12.97
CA ALA A 75 8.79 -8.93 12.55
C ALA A 75 8.70 -8.04 13.80
N SER A 76 9.45 -6.94 13.83
CA SER A 76 9.26 -5.83 14.78
C SER A 76 8.21 -4.85 14.24
N GLY A 77 7.73 -3.95 15.11
CA GLY A 77 6.67 -2.99 14.79
C GLY A 77 5.27 -3.49 15.15
N SER A 78 4.26 -2.75 14.70
CA SER A 78 2.85 -3.02 14.99
C SER A 78 2.02 -3.13 13.71
N ILE A 79 1.35 -4.27 13.53
CA ILE A 79 0.39 -4.49 12.45
C ILE A 79 -0.99 -4.69 13.07
N THR A 80 -1.86 -3.71 12.84
CA THR A 80 -3.24 -3.70 13.33
C THR A 80 -4.24 -3.73 12.18
N TYR A 81 -5.37 -4.40 12.40
CA TYR A 81 -6.50 -4.53 11.49
C TYR A 81 -7.72 -3.97 12.23
N ASN A 82 -8.21 -2.82 11.79
CA ASN A 82 -9.26 -2.06 12.49
C ASN A 82 -8.92 -1.83 13.98
N GLY A 83 -7.66 -1.46 14.27
CA GLY A 83 -7.16 -1.22 15.62
C GLY A 83 -6.86 -2.47 16.45
N GLN A 84 -7.19 -3.68 15.94
CA GLN A 84 -6.91 -4.94 16.62
C GLN A 84 -5.59 -5.56 16.12
N PRO A 85 -4.78 -6.18 16.99
CA PRO A 85 -3.57 -6.87 16.55
C PRO A 85 -3.90 -8.07 15.65
N PHE A 86 -2.89 -8.57 14.95
CA PHE A 86 -3.02 -9.79 14.17
C PHE A 86 -3.54 -10.96 15.04
N SER A 87 -4.54 -11.67 14.53
CA SER A 87 -5.13 -12.83 15.20
C SER A 87 -5.43 -13.94 14.19
N ALA A 88 -5.66 -15.16 14.68
CA ALA A 88 -6.09 -16.27 13.82
C ALA A 88 -7.40 -15.95 13.08
N SER A 89 -8.30 -15.16 13.67
CA SER A 89 -9.53 -14.72 13.03
C SER A 89 -9.27 -13.73 11.89
N VAL A 90 -8.35 -12.78 12.09
CA VAL A 90 -7.89 -11.88 11.01
C VAL A 90 -7.27 -12.67 9.88
N LYS A 91 -6.41 -13.66 10.20
CA LYS A 91 -5.79 -14.53 9.20
C LYS A 91 -6.83 -15.28 8.36
N ARG A 92 -7.90 -15.77 8.99
CA ARG A 92 -9.03 -16.43 8.29
C ARG A 92 -9.89 -15.49 7.46
N MET A 93 -9.90 -14.19 7.78
CA MET A 93 -10.69 -13.16 7.09
C MET A 93 -9.87 -12.39 6.03
N THR A 94 -8.60 -12.76 5.85
CA THR A 94 -7.68 -12.16 4.88
C THR A 94 -7.52 -13.11 3.71
N GLY A 95 -7.79 -12.63 2.49
CA GLY A 95 -7.47 -13.34 1.25
C GLY A 95 -6.04 -13.03 0.84
N PHE A 96 -5.27 -14.04 0.45
CA PHE A 96 -3.92 -13.84 -0.08
C PHE A 96 -3.74 -14.59 -1.40
N VAL A 97 -3.57 -13.82 -2.47
CA VAL A 97 -3.32 -14.32 -3.82
C VAL A 97 -1.82 -14.26 -4.10
N SER A 98 -1.20 -15.42 -4.33
CA SER A 98 0.21 -15.51 -4.70
C SER A 98 0.47 -15.07 -6.15
N GLN A 99 1.75 -14.80 -6.43
CA GLN A 99 2.23 -14.54 -7.79
C GLN A 99 1.95 -15.73 -8.71
N ASP A 100 2.26 -16.95 -8.25
CA ASP A 100 1.95 -18.18 -8.97
C ASP A 100 0.52 -18.65 -8.73
N ASP A 101 -0.16 -19.03 -9.81
CA ASP A 101 -1.51 -19.61 -9.79
C ASP A 101 -1.42 -21.14 -9.77
N VAL A 102 -1.53 -21.75 -8.58
CA VAL A 102 -1.46 -23.21 -8.44
C VAL A 102 -2.87 -23.81 -8.40
N MET A 103 -3.26 -24.51 -9.46
CA MET A 103 -4.59 -25.12 -9.62
C MET A 103 -4.47 -26.47 -10.34
N TYR A 104 -5.52 -27.29 -10.25
CA TYR A 104 -5.61 -28.54 -11.01
C TYR A 104 -5.94 -28.26 -12.48
N PRO A 105 -5.05 -28.60 -13.45
CA PRO A 105 -5.24 -28.25 -14.86
C PRO A 105 -6.47 -28.89 -15.51
N HIS A 106 -6.92 -30.03 -14.99
CA HIS A 106 -7.98 -30.85 -15.58
C HIS A 106 -9.39 -30.49 -15.09
N LEU A 107 -9.50 -29.68 -14.03
CA LEU A 107 -10.79 -29.22 -13.54
C LEU A 107 -11.27 -28.03 -14.36
N THR A 108 -12.58 -27.87 -14.45
CA THR A 108 -13.21 -26.66 -14.96
C THR A 108 -13.11 -25.51 -13.95
N VAL A 109 -13.37 -24.28 -14.42
CA VAL A 109 -13.46 -23.09 -13.55
C VAL A 109 -14.47 -23.33 -12.43
N MET A 110 -15.67 -23.80 -12.76
CA MET A 110 -16.71 -24.04 -11.77
C MET A 110 -16.32 -25.15 -10.79
N GLU A 111 -15.80 -26.28 -11.28
CA GLU A 111 -15.33 -27.36 -10.41
C GLU A 111 -14.23 -26.91 -9.45
N THR A 112 -13.30 -26.07 -9.92
CA THR A 112 -12.21 -25.52 -9.10
C THR A 112 -12.75 -24.64 -7.97
N LEU A 113 -13.70 -23.75 -8.27
CA LEU A 113 -14.33 -22.88 -7.27
C LEU A 113 -15.21 -23.67 -6.30
N VAL A 114 -16.02 -24.61 -6.79
CA VAL A 114 -16.85 -25.47 -5.95
C VAL A 114 -15.99 -26.35 -5.05
N PHE A 115 -14.93 -26.96 -5.58
CA PHE A 115 -13.98 -27.76 -4.79
C PHE A 115 -13.37 -26.93 -3.66
N SER A 116 -12.92 -25.71 -3.98
CA SER A 116 -12.37 -24.79 -2.98
C SER A 116 -13.43 -24.37 -1.95
N ALA A 117 -14.67 -24.14 -2.37
CA ALA A 117 -15.78 -23.75 -1.51
C ALA A 117 -16.15 -24.87 -0.53
N LEU A 118 -16.20 -26.12 -1.00
CA LEU A 118 -16.50 -27.29 -0.19
C LEU A 118 -15.47 -27.52 0.94
N LEU A 119 -14.22 -27.12 0.72
CA LEU A 119 -13.13 -27.27 1.69
C LEU A 119 -12.98 -26.07 2.64
N ARG A 120 -13.25 -24.85 2.17
CA ARG A 120 -12.99 -23.61 2.93
C ARG A 120 -14.20 -23.06 3.66
N LEU A 121 -15.41 -23.29 3.15
CA LEU A 121 -16.64 -22.78 3.75
C LEU A 121 -17.08 -23.64 4.94
N PRO A 122 -17.73 -23.04 5.95
CA PRO A 122 -18.11 -23.75 7.16
C PRO A 122 -19.13 -24.88 6.90
N ASN A 123 -19.07 -25.93 7.72
CA ASN A 123 -19.99 -27.09 7.70
C ASN A 123 -21.43 -26.77 8.07
N THR A 124 -21.70 -25.54 8.51
CA THR A 124 -23.06 -25.03 8.72
C THR A 124 -23.80 -24.73 7.42
N LEU A 125 -23.07 -24.52 6.31
CA LEU A 125 -23.67 -24.26 4.99
C LEU A 125 -23.94 -25.57 4.26
N SER A 126 -25.13 -25.68 3.65
CA SER A 126 -25.49 -26.81 2.79
C SER A 126 -24.60 -26.87 1.54
N LYS A 127 -24.58 -28.01 0.87
CA LYS A 127 -23.82 -28.18 -0.38
C LYS A 127 -24.29 -27.19 -1.45
N GLU A 128 -25.60 -26.97 -1.52
CA GLU A 128 -26.26 -26.06 -2.45
C GLU A 128 -25.85 -24.61 -2.17
N GLN A 129 -25.85 -24.19 -0.90
CA GLN A 129 -25.40 -22.84 -0.50
C GLN A 129 -23.93 -22.60 -0.85
N ARG A 130 -23.08 -23.61 -0.70
CA ARG A 130 -21.65 -23.50 -1.08
C ARG A 130 -21.47 -23.41 -2.60
N MET A 131 -22.29 -24.12 -3.38
CA MET A 131 -22.30 -24.02 -4.84
C MET A 131 -22.80 -22.65 -5.30
N GLU A 132 -23.85 -22.12 -4.65
CA GLU A 132 -24.38 -20.78 -4.91
C GLU A 132 -23.32 -19.71 -4.62
N GLN A 133 -22.59 -19.81 -3.51
CA GLN A 133 -21.47 -18.92 -3.20
C GLN A 133 -20.37 -18.98 -4.28
N ALA A 134 -20.04 -20.16 -4.78
CA ALA A 134 -19.05 -20.32 -5.87
C ALA A 134 -19.53 -19.67 -7.18
N GLU A 135 -20.81 -19.85 -7.53
CA GLU A 135 -21.43 -19.23 -8.71
C GLU A 135 -21.48 -17.70 -8.58
N HIS A 136 -21.82 -17.17 -7.41
CA HIS A 136 -21.79 -15.73 -7.13
C HIS A 136 -20.39 -15.13 -7.32
N VAL A 137 -19.36 -15.76 -6.74
CA VAL A 137 -17.95 -15.30 -6.90
C VAL A 137 -17.51 -15.36 -8.37
N MET A 138 -17.89 -16.41 -9.10
CA MET A 138 -17.59 -16.52 -10.53
C MET A 138 -18.23 -15.39 -11.35
N GLN A 139 -19.46 -15.00 -11.01
CA GLN A 139 -20.15 -13.88 -11.65
C GLN A 139 -19.50 -12.53 -11.29
N GLU A 140 -19.18 -12.30 -10.01
CA GLU A 140 -18.52 -11.07 -9.53
C GLU A 140 -17.18 -10.83 -10.24
N LEU A 141 -16.46 -11.90 -10.59
CA LEU A 141 -15.17 -11.83 -11.30
C LEU A 141 -15.29 -11.89 -12.83
N GLY A 142 -16.51 -11.93 -13.36
CA GLY A 142 -16.76 -11.96 -14.81
C GLY A 142 -16.19 -13.20 -15.50
N LEU A 143 -16.33 -14.37 -14.86
CA LEU A 143 -15.84 -15.67 -15.32
C LEU A 143 -16.96 -16.56 -15.91
N SER A 144 -18.20 -16.08 -15.98
CA SER A 144 -19.36 -16.88 -16.44
C SER A 144 -19.17 -17.49 -17.84
N LYS A 145 -18.44 -16.81 -18.74
CA LYS A 145 -18.16 -17.32 -20.10
C LYS A 145 -17.23 -18.52 -20.14
N CYS A 146 -16.34 -18.66 -19.15
CA CYS A 146 -15.38 -19.77 -19.05
C CYS A 146 -15.75 -20.78 -17.96
N ARG A 147 -16.99 -20.73 -17.44
CA ARG A 147 -17.53 -21.61 -16.39
C ARG A 147 -17.16 -23.09 -16.55
N ASN A 148 -17.41 -23.63 -17.74
CA ASN A 148 -17.19 -25.04 -18.08
C ASN A 148 -15.87 -25.28 -18.83
N SER A 149 -15.03 -24.25 -18.97
CA SER A 149 -13.70 -24.38 -19.56
C SER A 149 -12.73 -24.94 -18.52
N ILE A 150 -11.84 -25.84 -18.94
CA ILE A 150 -10.78 -26.36 -18.09
C ILE A 150 -9.75 -25.28 -17.77
N ILE A 151 -9.17 -25.32 -16.57
CA ILE A 151 -8.12 -24.39 -16.16
C ILE A 151 -6.91 -24.48 -17.10
N GLY A 152 -6.51 -25.70 -17.46
CA GLY A 152 -5.33 -25.95 -18.28
C GLY A 152 -4.01 -25.72 -17.52
N GLY A 153 -2.91 -25.97 -18.21
CA GLY A 153 -1.54 -25.87 -17.70
C GLY A 153 -0.53 -25.86 -18.85
N ALA A 154 0.73 -26.16 -18.56
CA ALA A 154 1.79 -26.17 -19.59
C ALA A 154 1.54 -27.19 -20.71
N LEU A 155 0.94 -28.33 -20.37
CA LEU A 155 0.70 -29.44 -21.30
C LEU A 155 -0.70 -29.45 -21.92
N VAL A 156 -1.67 -28.79 -21.27
CA VAL A 156 -3.08 -28.81 -21.68
C VAL A 156 -3.57 -27.38 -21.79
N ARG A 157 -3.98 -26.98 -22.99
CA ARG A 157 -4.54 -25.63 -23.20
C ARG A 157 -5.87 -25.49 -22.46
N GLY A 158 -6.02 -24.43 -21.67
CA GLY A 158 -7.25 -24.10 -20.95
C GLY A 158 -7.60 -22.61 -21.08
N VAL A 159 -8.07 -22.02 -19.98
CA VAL A 159 -8.39 -20.60 -19.91
C VAL A 159 -7.17 -19.70 -20.14
N SER A 160 -7.41 -18.44 -20.51
CA SER A 160 -6.34 -17.45 -20.66
C SER A 160 -5.64 -17.15 -19.32
N GLY A 161 -4.42 -16.59 -19.36
CA GLY A 161 -3.68 -16.25 -18.14
C GLY A 161 -4.43 -15.26 -17.23
N GLY A 162 -5.13 -14.28 -17.81
CA GLY A 162 -5.97 -13.35 -17.06
C GLY A 162 -7.24 -13.99 -16.48
N GLU A 163 -7.87 -14.92 -17.18
CA GLU A 163 -8.96 -15.71 -16.61
C GLU A 163 -8.44 -16.58 -15.47
N ARG A 164 -7.31 -17.27 -15.65
CA ARG A 164 -6.67 -18.07 -14.61
C ARG A 164 -6.37 -17.25 -13.35
N LYS A 165 -5.78 -16.05 -13.48
CA LYS A 165 -5.54 -15.17 -12.32
C LYS A 165 -6.84 -14.73 -11.66
N ARG A 166 -7.91 -14.47 -12.42
CA ARG A 166 -9.24 -14.20 -11.83
C ARG A 166 -9.80 -15.41 -11.09
N VAL A 167 -9.59 -16.64 -11.57
CA VAL A 167 -9.96 -17.85 -10.81
C VAL A 167 -9.18 -17.93 -9.49
N SER A 168 -7.88 -17.58 -9.51
CA SER A 168 -7.01 -17.51 -8.32
C SER A 168 -7.54 -16.54 -7.28
N ILE A 169 -7.93 -15.34 -7.73
CA ILE A 169 -8.64 -14.36 -6.89
C ILE A 169 -9.95 -14.96 -6.37
N GLY A 170 -10.72 -15.63 -7.23
CA GLY A 170 -11.97 -16.30 -6.88
C GLY A 170 -11.85 -17.29 -5.73
N GLN A 171 -10.79 -18.11 -5.71
CA GLN A 171 -10.57 -19.06 -4.62
C GLN A 171 -10.43 -18.37 -3.27
N GLU A 172 -9.81 -17.19 -3.21
CA GLU A 172 -9.70 -16.38 -2.00
C GLU A 172 -10.99 -15.60 -1.67
N MET A 173 -11.76 -15.22 -2.68
CA MET A 173 -13.02 -14.50 -2.52
C MET A 173 -14.17 -15.34 -1.96
N LEU A 174 -14.06 -16.68 -2.02
CA LEU A 174 -15.09 -17.59 -1.49
C LEU A 174 -15.43 -17.33 -0.02
N ILE A 175 -14.42 -17.02 0.80
CA ILE A 175 -14.58 -16.70 2.23
C ILE A 175 -15.03 -15.25 2.50
N ASN A 176 -15.34 -14.49 1.44
CA ASN A 176 -15.71 -13.08 1.48
C ASN A 176 -14.76 -12.21 2.36
N PRO A 177 -13.46 -12.14 2.02
CA PRO A 177 -12.49 -11.45 2.85
C PRO A 177 -12.72 -9.94 2.81
N SER A 178 -12.49 -9.28 3.95
CA SER A 178 -12.52 -7.81 4.05
C SER A 178 -11.19 -7.17 3.63
N LEU A 179 -10.10 -7.92 3.70
CA LEU A 179 -8.76 -7.56 3.25
C LEU A 179 -8.28 -8.57 2.21
N LEU A 180 -7.93 -8.07 1.02
CA LEU A 180 -7.37 -8.86 -0.07
C LEU A 180 -5.94 -8.40 -0.38
N LEU A 181 -4.99 -9.32 -0.26
CA LEU A 181 -3.57 -9.10 -0.51
C LEU A 181 -3.16 -9.85 -1.79
N LEU A 182 -2.52 -9.18 -2.75
CA LEU A 182 -2.13 -9.79 -4.02
C LEU A 182 -0.65 -9.53 -4.32
N ASP A 183 0.09 -10.60 -4.60
CA ASP A 183 1.48 -10.48 -5.01
C ASP A 183 1.60 -10.53 -6.53
N GLU A 184 2.04 -9.42 -7.13
CA GLU A 184 2.27 -9.21 -8.56
C GLU A 184 1.19 -9.81 -9.48
N PRO A 185 -0.11 -9.44 -9.30
CA PRO A 185 -1.21 -10.09 -10.03
C PRO A 185 -1.20 -9.81 -11.54
N THR A 186 -0.41 -8.83 -12.00
CA THR A 186 -0.26 -8.46 -13.42
C THR A 186 1.02 -9.01 -14.06
N SER A 187 1.80 -9.82 -13.35
CA SER A 187 3.06 -10.37 -13.87
C SER A 187 2.81 -11.32 -15.03
N GLY A 188 3.65 -11.24 -16.07
CA GLY A 188 3.55 -12.09 -17.27
C GLY A 188 2.31 -11.85 -18.13
N MET A 189 1.60 -10.73 -17.94
CA MET A 189 0.41 -10.37 -18.72
C MET A 189 0.67 -9.21 -19.67
N ASP A 190 -0.07 -9.19 -20.79
CA ASP A 190 -0.13 -8.01 -21.64
C ASP A 190 -0.89 -6.86 -20.95
N SER A 191 -0.71 -5.64 -21.47
CA SER A 191 -1.27 -4.42 -20.88
C SER A 191 -2.80 -4.42 -20.81
N THR A 192 -3.50 -5.05 -21.75
CA THR A 192 -4.96 -5.10 -21.78
C THR A 192 -5.50 -6.08 -20.75
N THR A 193 -4.85 -7.22 -20.60
CA THR A 193 -5.19 -8.21 -19.56
C THR A 193 -4.90 -7.65 -18.17
N ALA A 194 -3.73 -7.03 -17.96
CA ALA A 194 -3.37 -6.39 -16.71
C ALA A 194 -4.40 -5.31 -16.30
N LEU A 195 -4.85 -4.49 -17.25
CA LEU A 195 -5.91 -3.50 -17.02
C LEU A 195 -7.21 -4.13 -16.55
N ARG A 196 -7.63 -5.26 -17.14
CA ARG A 196 -8.86 -5.97 -16.72
C ARG A 196 -8.72 -6.55 -15.31
N ILE A 197 -7.56 -7.08 -14.96
CA ILE A 197 -7.30 -7.57 -13.59
C ILE A 197 -7.40 -6.41 -12.59
N VAL A 198 -6.67 -5.32 -12.82
CA VAL A 198 -6.69 -4.17 -11.88
C VAL A 198 -8.06 -3.51 -11.83
N ALA A 199 -8.81 -3.46 -12.94
CA ALA A 199 -10.20 -3.00 -12.93
C ALA A 199 -11.11 -3.89 -12.07
N THR A 200 -10.91 -5.20 -12.12
CA THR A 200 -11.63 -6.15 -11.24
C THR A 200 -11.29 -5.87 -9.78
N LEU A 201 -10.00 -5.71 -9.45
CA LEU A 201 -9.54 -5.39 -8.09
C LEU A 201 -10.09 -4.05 -7.58
N GLN A 202 -10.12 -3.02 -8.44
CA GLN A 202 -10.72 -1.73 -8.12
C GLN A 202 -12.22 -1.86 -7.89
N GLY A 203 -12.92 -2.70 -8.65
CA GLY A 203 -14.33 -3.03 -8.40
C GLY A 203 -14.56 -3.68 -7.04
N LEU A 204 -13.70 -4.63 -6.66
CA LEU A 204 -13.74 -5.28 -5.34
C LEU A 204 -13.48 -4.28 -4.21
N ALA A 205 -12.50 -3.38 -4.39
CA ALA A 205 -12.21 -2.31 -3.43
C ALA A 205 -13.41 -1.38 -3.25
N ARG A 206 -13.98 -0.88 -4.36
CA ARG A 206 -15.19 -0.03 -4.36
C ARG A 206 -16.40 -0.71 -3.72
N GLY A 207 -16.46 -2.05 -3.72
CA GLY A 207 -17.43 -2.84 -2.96
C GLY A 207 -17.23 -2.82 -1.44
N GLY A 208 -16.29 -2.03 -0.92
CA GLY A 208 -16.00 -1.87 0.51
C GLY A 208 -14.84 -2.71 1.02
N ARG A 209 -14.17 -3.48 0.16
CA ARG A 209 -12.99 -4.28 0.56
C ARG A 209 -11.75 -3.41 0.59
N THR A 210 -10.78 -3.82 1.39
CA THR A 210 -9.43 -3.23 1.39
C THR A 210 -8.56 -4.06 0.48
N VAL A 211 -7.94 -3.47 -0.54
CA VAL A 211 -7.08 -4.18 -1.49
C VAL A 211 -5.65 -3.68 -1.40
N VAL A 212 -4.69 -4.59 -1.24
CA VAL A 212 -3.26 -4.26 -1.27
C VAL A 212 -2.59 -5.16 -2.29
N THR A 213 -1.86 -4.56 -3.23
CA THR A 213 -1.18 -5.30 -4.29
C THR A 213 0.25 -4.83 -4.47
N THR A 214 1.17 -5.75 -4.79
CA THR A 214 2.51 -5.40 -5.28
C THR A 214 2.47 -5.33 -6.81
N ILE A 215 3.14 -4.34 -7.42
CA ILE A 215 3.24 -4.21 -8.88
C ILE A 215 4.66 -3.78 -9.26
N HIS A 216 5.27 -4.51 -10.19
CA HIS A 216 6.67 -4.31 -10.58
C HIS A 216 6.87 -3.09 -11.49
N GLN A 217 5.96 -2.84 -12.43
CA GLN A 217 6.00 -1.65 -13.30
C GLN A 217 4.63 -1.39 -13.95
N PRO A 218 3.72 -0.63 -13.32
CA PRO A 218 2.41 -0.36 -13.90
C PRO A 218 2.49 0.61 -15.08
N SER A 219 1.65 0.41 -16.09
CA SER A 219 1.42 1.42 -17.12
C SER A 219 0.80 2.69 -16.51
N SER A 220 0.97 3.83 -17.18
CA SER A 220 0.36 5.10 -16.73
C SER A 220 -1.14 4.97 -16.45
N ARG A 221 -1.88 4.22 -17.28
CA ARG A 221 -3.31 3.98 -17.06
C ARG A 221 -3.58 3.22 -15.76
N LEU A 222 -2.76 2.22 -15.43
CA LEU A 222 -2.89 1.47 -14.18
C LEU A 222 -2.53 2.33 -12.97
N PHE A 223 -1.48 3.15 -13.08
CA PHE A 223 -1.03 4.03 -11.99
C PHE A 223 -2.18 4.90 -11.43
N HIS A 224 -2.99 5.47 -12.32
CA HIS A 224 -4.13 6.32 -11.95
C HIS A 224 -5.34 5.54 -11.39
N MET A 225 -5.29 4.20 -11.35
CA MET A 225 -6.36 3.39 -10.76
C MET A 225 -6.15 3.14 -9.26
N PHE A 226 -4.95 3.39 -8.73
CA PHE A 226 -4.64 3.22 -7.31
C PHE A 226 -5.03 4.46 -6.52
N ASP A 227 -5.66 4.26 -5.36
CA ASP A 227 -5.97 5.35 -4.44
C ASP A 227 -4.71 5.79 -3.70
N ARG A 228 -3.87 4.82 -3.34
CA ARG A 228 -2.62 5.01 -2.62
C ARG A 228 -1.47 4.27 -3.27
N ILE A 229 -0.27 4.80 -3.09
CA ILE A 229 0.96 4.10 -3.42
C ILE A 229 1.91 4.07 -2.23
N LEU A 230 2.68 2.99 -2.13
CA LEU A 230 3.79 2.83 -1.22
C LEU A 230 5.04 2.50 -2.05
N LEU A 231 5.93 3.47 -2.21
CA LEU A 231 7.17 3.33 -2.97
C LEU A 231 8.30 2.85 -2.05
N LEU A 232 8.87 1.69 -2.36
CA LEU A 232 9.92 1.05 -1.60
C LEU A 232 11.24 1.02 -2.38
N SER A 233 12.35 1.21 -1.66
CA SER A 233 13.69 0.89 -2.16
C SER A 233 14.56 0.38 -1.02
N GLU A 234 15.34 -0.66 -1.27
CA GLU A 234 16.26 -1.26 -0.30
C GLU A 234 15.64 -1.49 1.10
N GLY A 235 14.39 -1.94 1.16
CA GLY A 235 13.69 -2.19 2.43
C GLY A 235 13.12 -0.95 3.13
N LYS A 236 13.30 0.24 2.58
CA LYS A 236 12.84 1.52 3.11
C LYS A 236 11.68 2.08 2.31
N CYS A 237 10.83 2.86 2.98
CA CYS A 237 9.77 3.62 2.34
C CYS A 237 10.30 4.98 1.85
N ILE A 238 10.23 5.23 0.54
CA ILE A 238 10.55 6.52 -0.07
C ILE A 238 9.31 7.44 -0.07
N TYR A 239 8.14 6.86 -0.32
CA TYR A 239 6.88 7.60 -0.34
C TYR A 239 5.71 6.70 0.06
N GLY A 240 4.79 7.23 0.87
CA GLY A 240 3.56 6.55 1.27
C GLY A 240 2.41 7.54 1.36
N GLY A 241 1.49 7.50 0.40
CA GLY A 241 0.45 8.53 0.29
C GLY A 241 -0.53 8.27 -0.85
N LYS A 242 -1.30 9.29 -1.22
CA LYS A 242 -2.21 9.19 -2.37
C LYS A 242 -1.42 9.08 -3.66
N ALA A 243 -1.92 8.31 -4.62
CA ALA A 243 -1.26 8.18 -5.93
C ALA A 243 -1.21 9.52 -6.67
N SER A 244 -2.29 10.32 -6.59
CA SER A 244 -2.41 11.63 -7.23
C SER A 244 -1.43 12.68 -6.71
N GLU A 245 -1.00 12.57 -5.46
CA GLU A 245 -0.11 13.53 -4.80
C GLU A 245 1.39 13.19 -5.01
N ALA A 246 1.69 11.98 -5.49
CA ALA A 246 3.06 11.47 -5.57
C ALA A 246 3.97 12.34 -6.45
N MET A 247 3.53 12.67 -7.67
CA MET A 247 4.33 13.50 -8.57
C MET A 247 4.56 14.91 -8.02
N GLY A 248 3.54 15.49 -7.37
CA GLY A 248 3.65 16.80 -6.71
C GLY A 248 4.64 16.78 -5.55
N TYR A 249 4.62 15.72 -4.74
CA TYR A 249 5.57 15.52 -3.65
C TYR A 249 7.02 15.51 -4.16
N PHE A 250 7.33 14.68 -5.15
CA PHE A 250 8.70 14.63 -5.70
C PHE A 250 9.09 15.93 -6.38
N SER A 251 8.18 16.58 -7.11
CA SER A 251 8.45 17.90 -7.71
C SER A 251 8.77 18.96 -6.67
N SER A 252 8.13 18.93 -5.49
CA SER A 252 8.41 19.88 -4.40
C SER A 252 9.80 19.69 -3.79
N LEU A 253 10.36 18.50 -3.90
CA LEU A 253 11.73 18.17 -3.50
C LEU A 253 12.77 18.47 -4.59
N GLY A 254 12.35 19.07 -5.72
CA GLY A 254 13.20 19.32 -6.89
C GLY A 254 13.34 18.12 -7.83
N PHE A 255 12.55 17.06 -7.63
CA PHE A 255 12.55 15.89 -8.49
C PHE A 255 11.40 15.96 -9.50
N ALA A 256 11.68 16.34 -10.73
CA ALA A 256 10.71 16.36 -11.81
C ALA A 256 11.27 15.69 -13.08
N PRO A 257 10.44 14.96 -13.85
CA PRO A 257 10.89 14.37 -15.09
C PRO A 257 11.16 15.47 -16.13
N SER A 258 12.29 15.38 -16.84
CA SER A 258 12.68 16.34 -17.88
C SER A 258 11.85 16.20 -19.16
N VAL A 259 11.24 15.04 -19.36
CA VAL A 259 10.38 14.70 -20.50
C VAL A 259 9.11 14.06 -19.96
N ALA A 260 7.98 14.25 -20.64
CA ALA A 260 6.74 13.56 -20.32
C ALA A 260 6.98 12.04 -20.31
N MET A 261 6.84 11.42 -19.15
CA MET A 261 7.02 9.99 -18.95
C MET A 261 5.94 9.43 -18.05
N ASN A 262 5.82 8.11 -18.02
CA ASN A 262 4.92 7.42 -17.11
C ASN A 262 5.32 7.73 -15.64
N PRO A 263 4.38 8.19 -14.79
CA PRO A 263 4.65 8.45 -13.39
C PRO A 263 5.30 7.27 -12.66
N ALA A 264 4.85 6.05 -12.95
CA ALA A 264 5.40 4.86 -12.31
C ALA A 264 6.87 4.61 -12.69
N ASP A 265 7.22 4.82 -13.96
CA ASP A 265 8.59 4.67 -14.44
C ASP A 265 9.50 5.71 -13.78
N PHE A 266 9.04 6.97 -13.67
CA PHE A 266 9.77 8.02 -12.96
C PHE A 266 10.03 7.65 -11.50
N LEU A 267 8.99 7.20 -10.77
CA LEU A 267 9.13 6.80 -9.38
C LEU A 267 10.07 5.60 -9.19
N LEU A 268 10.07 4.64 -10.13
CA LEU A 268 10.96 3.50 -10.09
C LEU A 268 12.40 3.87 -10.42
N ASP A 269 12.64 4.81 -11.36
CA ASP A 269 13.97 5.35 -11.65
C ASP A 269 14.56 6.07 -10.43
N LEU A 270 13.74 6.88 -9.75
CA LEU A 270 14.11 7.49 -8.48
C LEU A 270 14.47 6.45 -7.42
N ALA A 271 13.66 5.39 -7.30
CA ALA A 271 13.88 4.32 -6.33
C ALA A 271 15.14 3.47 -6.65
N ASN A 272 15.49 3.30 -7.93
CA ASN A 272 16.72 2.63 -8.36
C ASN A 272 17.98 3.50 -8.18
N GLY A 273 17.84 4.79 -7.86
CA GLY A 273 18.95 5.72 -7.83
C GLY A 273 19.48 6.07 -9.22
N ASN A 274 18.69 5.84 -10.29
CA ASN A 274 19.02 6.30 -11.64
C ASN A 274 18.83 7.83 -11.71
N ARG A 275 19.87 8.56 -11.32
CA ARG A 275 19.90 10.03 -11.25
C ARG A 275 20.15 10.69 -12.61
N THR A 276 19.64 10.14 -13.71
CA THR A 276 19.79 10.79 -15.01
C THR A 276 19.10 12.16 -14.99
N ASN A 277 19.91 13.20 -14.73
CA ASN A 277 19.63 14.64 -14.69
C ASN A 277 19.00 15.25 -13.42
N LEU A 278 19.27 14.74 -12.21
CA LEU A 278 18.81 15.43 -10.97
C LEU A 278 19.93 15.66 -9.93
N PRO A 279 19.91 16.80 -9.21
CA PRO A 279 20.89 17.09 -8.15
C PRO A 279 20.78 16.08 -7.00
N ALA A 280 21.89 15.93 -6.26
CA ALA A 280 22.02 14.95 -5.19
C ALA A 280 20.89 15.07 -4.15
N LEU A 281 20.32 13.93 -3.77
CA LEU A 281 19.44 13.84 -2.59
C LEU A 281 20.20 14.43 -1.40
N PRO A 282 19.69 15.47 -0.73
CA PRO A 282 20.18 15.79 0.60
C PRO A 282 19.84 14.57 1.48
N SER A 283 20.67 14.28 2.47
CA SER A 283 20.54 13.15 3.42
C SER A 283 19.33 13.29 4.37
N VAL A 284 18.25 13.91 3.88
CA VAL A 284 17.00 14.15 4.58
C VAL A 284 16.17 12.87 4.49
N GLY A 285 15.86 12.28 5.64
CA GLY A 285 14.97 11.13 5.72
C GLY A 285 13.65 11.44 5.01
N PHE A 286 13.23 10.53 4.12
CA PHE A 286 11.94 10.64 3.46
C PHE A 286 10.84 10.62 4.52
N VAL A 287 10.16 11.76 4.70
CA VAL A 287 9.00 11.83 5.59
C VAL A 287 7.81 11.29 4.83
N CYS A 288 7.31 10.13 5.26
CA CYS A 288 6.02 9.63 4.82
C CYS A 288 4.95 10.68 5.20
N PRO A 289 4.22 11.29 4.25
CA PRO A 289 3.25 12.35 4.55
C PRO A 289 2.12 11.91 5.49
N SER A 290 1.95 10.60 5.69
CA SER A 290 0.99 10.04 6.66
C SER A 290 1.50 9.97 8.10
N SER A 291 2.79 10.22 8.33
CA SER A 291 3.40 10.28 9.65
C SER A 291 3.35 11.72 10.16
N HIS A 292 2.37 12.06 11.01
CA HIS A 292 2.48 13.24 11.87
C HIS A 292 3.60 13.00 12.89
N ARG A 293 4.85 13.23 12.48
CA ARG A 293 5.98 13.47 13.37
C ARG A 293 6.83 14.57 12.74
N ILE A 294 6.67 15.77 13.28
CA ILE A 294 7.63 16.87 13.12
C ILE A 294 8.94 16.36 13.74
N ILE A 295 9.86 15.88 12.90
CA ILE A 295 11.25 15.66 13.32
C ILE A 295 11.97 16.97 12.99
N VAL A 296 12.31 17.71 14.02
CA VAL A 296 13.23 18.85 13.95
C VAL A 296 14.53 18.33 13.35
N LEU A 297 14.82 18.70 12.10
CA LEU A 297 16.12 18.45 11.47
C LEU A 297 17.15 19.32 12.18
N GLY A 298 17.89 18.68 13.10
CA GLY A 298 19.11 19.23 13.67
C GLY A 298 20.11 19.50 12.55
N ILE A 299 20.57 20.75 12.47
CA ILE A 299 21.69 21.17 11.65
C ILE A 299 22.96 20.52 12.22
N LEU A 300 23.65 19.73 11.41
CA LEU A 300 25.03 19.32 11.67
C LEU A 300 25.92 20.55 11.44
N GLU A 301 26.26 21.26 12.51
CA GLU A 301 27.38 22.19 12.51
C GLU A 301 28.67 21.45 12.89
N PHE A 302 29.64 21.49 11.98
CA PHE A 302 31.04 21.21 12.28
C PHE A 302 31.63 22.45 12.98
N ALA A 303 31.90 22.36 14.27
CA ALA A 303 32.91 23.15 14.96
C ALA A 303 33.30 22.47 16.28
N GLY A 304 34.60 22.37 16.53
CA GLY A 304 35.16 21.60 17.64
C GLY A 304 34.79 22.13 19.04
N GLY A 305 34.90 21.23 20.01
CA GLY A 305 34.79 21.56 21.43
C GLY A 305 34.12 20.44 22.22
N VAL A 306 34.89 19.85 23.13
CA VAL A 306 34.44 18.84 24.11
C VAL A 306 33.24 19.35 24.91
N PRO A 307 32.23 18.53 25.24
CA PRO A 307 31.36 18.82 26.37
C PRO A 307 31.52 17.79 27.49
N GLU A 308 31.85 18.31 28.68
CA GLU A 308 31.65 17.64 29.97
C GLU A 308 30.16 17.36 30.21
N LEU A 309 29.87 16.20 30.79
CA LEU A 309 28.56 15.83 31.34
C LEU A 309 28.24 16.69 32.57
N LYS A 310 27.05 17.29 32.61
CA LYS A 310 26.32 17.53 33.87
C LYS A 310 24.84 17.18 33.77
N THR A 311 24.42 16.50 34.82
CA THR A 311 23.13 15.85 35.12
C THR A 311 22.11 16.80 35.77
N GLY A 312 20.82 16.44 35.65
CA GLY A 312 19.68 16.93 36.45
C GLY A 312 18.71 17.79 35.63
N SER A 313 17.39 17.72 35.76
CA SER A 313 16.49 16.97 36.63
C SER A 313 15.06 17.11 36.10
N LEU A 314 14.24 16.11 36.43
CA LEU A 314 12.78 15.96 36.36
C LEU A 314 11.96 17.26 36.57
N LEU A 315 10.99 17.57 35.70
CA LEU A 315 9.76 18.33 36.03
C LEU A 315 8.58 17.92 35.11
N GLU A 316 7.44 17.62 35.74
CA GLU A 316 6.12 17.28 35.18
C GLU A 316 5.35 18.52 34.62
N PRO A 317 4.26 18.35 33.84
CA PRO A 317 3.70 19.41 32.99
C PRO A 317 2.61 20.23 33.68
N PRO A 318 2.31 21.47 33.22
CA PRO A 318 1.06 22.13 33.55
C PRO A 318 0.07 22.17 32.38
N ASP A 319 -1.19 22.26 32.81
CA ASP A 319 -2.45 22.17 32.09
C ASP A 319 -2.77 23.26 31.05
N HIS A 320 -3.81 22.94 30.28
CA HIS A 320 -4.57 23.76 29.34
C HIS A 320 -4.75 25.25 29.70
N ASN A 321 -4.75 26.06 28.64
CA ASN A 321 -5.17 27.48 28.54
C ASN A 321 -4.09 28.56 28.66
N SER A 322 -3.35 28.77 27.58
CA SER A 322 -2.89 30.12 27.18
C SER A 322 -2.49 30.15 25.70
N CYS A 323 -3.50 30.16 24.83
CA CYS A 323 -3.36 30.49 23.41
C CYS A 323 -3.30 32.01 23.26
N SER A 324 -2.13 32.64 23.49
CA SER A 324 -1.90 34.04 23.14
C SER A 324 -0.43 34.50 23.13
N ALA A 325 0.56 33.60 23.14
CA ALA A 325 1.98 33.99 23.23
C ALA A 325 2.87 33.31 22.18
N ILE A 326 2.47 33.34 20.89
CA ILE A 326 3.40 33.22 19.75
C ILE A 326 2.91 34.19 18.65
N LYS A 327 2.94 35.49 18.97
CA LYS A 327 2.81 36.59 18.00
C LYS A 327 3.91 37.61 18.31
N GLN A 328 5.17 37.20 18.18
CA GLN A 328 6.35 38.06 18.06
C GLN A 328 7.61 37.20 17.92
N SER A 329 7.77 36.55 16.76
CA SER A 329 9.09 36.22 16.19
C SER A 329 8.90 35.65 14.79
N LEU A 330 8.48 36.52 13.86
CA LEU A 330 8.51 36.24 12.42
C LEU A 330 8.48 37.56 11.65
N VAL A 331 9.34 38.48 12.06
CA VAL A 331 9.74 39.63 11.26
C VAL A 331 11.23 39.76 11.47
N LEU A 332 12.00 39.28 10.48
CA LEU A 332 13.42 39.58 10.16
C LEU A 332 14.11 38.32 9.61
N SER A 333 13.81 37.99 8.35
CA SER A 333 14.83 37.70 7.33
C SER A 333 14.11 37.44 5.99
N TYR A 334 13.73 38.51 5.30
CA TYR A 334 13.35 38.46 3.89
C TYR A 334 14.14 39.53 3.15
N ASN A 335 15.18 39.08 2.45
CA ASN A 335 15.91 39.74 1.38
C ASN A 335 16.44 38.57 0.53
N THR A 336 16.20 38.38 -0.77
CA THR A 336 15.68 39.20 -1.88
C THR A 336 15.30 38.23 -3.01
N ASN A 337 14.44 38.69 -3.94
CA ASN A 337 14.16 38.17 -5.29
C ASN A 337 13.14 37.04 -5.47
N LEU A 338 11.86 37.41 -5.50
CA LEU A 338 10.80 36.72 -6.25
C LEU A 338 9.83 37.75 -6.85
N ALA A 339 9.43 37.56 -8.11
CA ALA A 339 8.71 38.51 -8.95
C ALA A 339 7.24 38.79 -8.53
N PRO A 340 6.62 39.91 -8.93
CA PRO A 340 5.39 40.44 -8.32
C PRO A 340 4.07 39.73 -8.66
N ALA A 341 4.06 38.72 -9.53
CA ALA A 341 2.82 38.17 -10.10
C ALA A 341 2.08 37.13 -9.22
N MET A 342 2.67 36.65 -8.12
CA MET A 342 2.02 35.67 -7.21
C MET A 342 1.46 36.30 -5.92
N LYS A 343 1.35 37.64 -5.84
CA LYS A 343 0.83 38.31 -4.63
C LYS A 343 -0.69 38.51 -4.58
N ALA A 344 -1.43 38.18 -5.64
CA ALA A 344 -2.86 38.48 -5.71
C ALA A 344 -3.81 37.30 -5.47
N GLU A 345 -3.35 36.04 -5.45
CA GLU A 345 -4.25 34.88 -5.42
C GLU A 345 -4.33 34.16 -4.06
N LEU A 346 -3.47 34.53 -3.10
CA LEU A 346 -3.43 33.92 -1.76
C LEU A 346 -4.15 34.74 -0.67
N LEU A 347 -4.70 35.91 -0.99
CA LEU A 347 -5.48 36.72 -0.03
C LEU A 347 -6.99 36.69 -0.29
N TYR A 348 -7.46 36.04 -1.36
CA TYR A 348 -8.89 36.03 -1.72
C TYR A 348 -9.65 34.77 -1.28
N ASN A 349 -8.97 33.66 -0.97
CA ASN A 349 -9.63 32.40 -0.64
C ASN A 349 -9.84 32.12 0.86
N ASP A 350 -9.23 32.90 1.75
CA ASP A 350 -9.36 32.70 3.21
C ASP A 350 -10.49 33.52 3.86
N TYR A 351 -11.22 34.35 3.10
CA TYR A 351 -12.29 35.21 3.65
C TYR A 351 -13.73 34.65 3.48
N CYS A 352 -13.94 33.53 2.80
CA CYS A 352 -15.28 33.04 2.45
C CYS A 352 -15.73 31.73 3.13
N TRP A 353 -15.01 31.24 4.14
CA TRP A 353 -15.36 29.98 4.82
C TRP A 353 -15.72 30.10 6.30
N ASP A 354 -16.07 31.29 6.78
CA ASP A 354 -16.39 31.50 8.21
C ASP A 354 -17.67 32.32 8.48
N GLN A 355 -18.58 32.38 7.52
CA GLN A 355 -19.90 32.99 7.69
C GLN A 355 -20.97 32.09 7.06
N HIS A 356 -21.33 30.99 7.71
CA HIS A 356 -22.68 30.41 7.69
C HIS A 356 -22.73 29.12 8.53
N ASN A 357 -22.81 29.28 9.85
CA ASN A 357 -23.55 28.35 10.71
C ASN A 357 -23.69 28.94 12.12
N SER A 358 -24.58 29.92 12.26
CA SER A 358 -25.27 30.13 13.53
C SER A 358 -26.64 30.78 13.31
N SER A 359 -27.61 30.27 14.06
CA SER A 359 -28.95 30.81 14.35
C SER A 359 -30.17 30.33 13.52
N THR A 360 -31.02 29.60 14.25
CA THR A 360 -32.48 29.75 14.38
C THR A 360 -33.43 29.27 13.26
N ALA A 361 -34.21 28.22 13.58
CA ALA A 361 -35.63 28.12 13.24
C ALA A 361 -36.47 28.81 14.36
N PRO A 362 -37.80 29.05 14.26
CA PRO A 362 -38.78 28.63 13.21
C PRO A 362 -39.82 29.71 12.78
N THR A 363 -40.51 29.52 11.64
CA THR A 363 -41.94 29.92 11.49
C THR A 363 -42.64 29.26 10.30
N LYS A 364 -43.92 28.92 10.50
CA LYS A 364 -44.90 28.33 9.57
C LYS A 364 -45.25 29.25 8.40
N GLN A 365 -45.52 28.69 7.21
CA GLN A 365 -46.72 29.01 6.40
C GLN A 365 -46.97 28.00 5.26
N GLU A 366 -48.24 27.88 4.90
CA GLU A 366 -48.93 26.85 4.10
C GLU A 366 -48.82 26.95 2.57
N LYS A 367 -49.19 25.84 1.89
CA LYS A 367 -49.75 25.68 0.51
C LYS A 367 -48.76 25.91 -0.65
N SER A 368 -48.68 25.12 -1.73
CA SER A 368 -49.68 24.37 -2.50
C SER A 368 -49.04 23.32 -3.44
N VAL A 369 -49.79 22.24 -3.73
CA VAL A 369 -49.57 21.17 -4.74
C VAL A 369 -49.89 21.70 -6.16
N PRO A 370 -49.27 21.22 -7.27
CA PRO A 370 -49.93 20.19 -8.11
C PRO A 370 -49.02 19.13 -8.78
N HIS A 371 -49.72 18.08 -9.22
CA HIS A 371 -49.36 16.81 -9.86
C HIS A 371 -48.52 16.82 -11.16
N PHE A 372 -47.72 15.74 -11.32
CA PHE A 372 -47.48 14.80 -12.45
C PHE A 372 -48.23 15.01 -13.80
N PRO A 373 -47.74 14.51 -14.98
CA PRO A 373 -47.30 13.11 -15.14
C PRO A 373 -46.13 12.77 -16.10
N SER A 374 -45.78 11.49 -16.00
CA SER A 374 -44.91 10.63 -16.81
C SER A 374 -45.20 10.58 -18.31
N SER A 375 -44.18 10.30 -19.12
CA SER A 375 -44.35 9.51 -20.35
C SER A 375 -43.11 8.64 -20.63
N ARG A 376 -43.37 7.34 -20.78
CA ARG A 376 -42.48 6.33 -21.37
C ARG A 376 -42.33 6.57 -22.87
N HIS A 377 -41.18 6.22 -23.42
CA HIS A 377 -41.07 5.45 -24.66
C HIS A 377 -39.87 4.52 -24.59
#